data_AF-A0A377TPV3-F1
#
_entry.id   AF-A0A377TPV3-F1
#
_cell.length_a   1.000
_cell.length_b   1.000
_cell.length_c   1.000
_cell.angle_alpha   90.00
_cell.angle_beta   90.00
_cell.angle_gamma   90.00
#
_symmetry.space_group_name_H-M   'P 1'
#
loop_
_entity.id
_entity.type
_entity.pdbx_description
1 polymer ?
#
loop_
_entity_poly.entity_id
_entity_poly.type
_entity_poly.pdbx_seq_one_letter_code
_entity_poly.pdbx_strand_id
1 'polypeptide(L)'
;MDEQLDALFLGVVGGLVAVCGPVPGAHFARRTIRQFVMGTLIIPFTFTLLWLSVFGNSALYEIIHGDAAFAQEAMAHPERGFYSLLAQYPAFTFSASVATITGLLFYVTSADSGALVLGNFTSKLKDINSDAPNWLRIFWSVAIGLLTLGMLMTNGISALQNTTVIMGLPFSFVISS
;
A
#
# COMPACT_ATOMS: atom_id res chain seq x y z
N MET A 1 11.09 -14.71 -8.62
CA MET A 1 9.62 -14.87 -8.81
C MET A 1 9.00 -13.51 -9.16
N ASP A 2 9.76 -12.74 -9.95
CA ASP A 2 9.63 -11.29 -10.09
C ASP A 2 8.82 -10.91 -11.33
N GLU A 3 8.60 -11.87 -12.24
CA GLU A 3 8.04 -11.61 -13.57
C GLU A 3 6.50 -11.38 -13.57
N GLN A 4 5.76 -12.05 -12.69
CA GLN A 4 4.29 -11.86 -12.61
C GLN A 4 3.89 -10.57 -11.90
N LEU A 5 4.69 -10.13 -10.93
CA LEU A 5 4.41 -8.93 -10.16
C LEU A 5 4.80 -7.67 -10.91
N ASP A 6 5.95 -7.70 -11.61
CA ASP A 6 6.32 -6.66 -12.56
C ASP A 6 5.30 -6.58 -13.70
N ALA A 7 4.81 -7.71 -14.24
CA ALA A 7 3.81 -7.68 -15.32
C ALA A 7 2.45 -7.10 -14.90
N LEU A 8 2.04 -7.25 -13.63
CA LEU A 8 0.75 -6.77 -13.14
C LEU A 8 0.83 -5.30 -12.67
N PHE A 9 1.93 -4.90 -12.02
CA PHE A 9 2.22 -3.49 -11.76
C PHE A 9 2.51 -2.73 -13.06
N LEU A 10 3.28 -3.28 -14.00
CA LEU A 10 3.44 -2.71 -15.35
C LEU A 10 2.15 -2.80 -16.18
N GLY A 11 1.22 -3.71 -15.88
CA GLY A 11 -0.08 -3.75 -16.56
C GLY A 11 -0.99 -2.60 -16.12
N VAL A 12 -1.11 -2.39 -14.81
CA VAL A 12 -1.99 -1.36 -14.21
C VAL A 12 -1.35 0.03 -14.25
N VAL A 13 -0.06 0.14 -13.94
CA VAL A 13 0.72 1.38 -14.06
C VAL A 13 1.09 1.65 -15.51
N GLY A 14 1.44 0.62 -16.29
CA GLY A 14 1.74 0.79 -17.73
C GLY A 14 0.51 1.12 -18.56
N GLY A 15 -0.70 0.74 -18.15
CA GLY A 15 -1.95 1.23 -18.73
C GLY A 15 -2.18 2.74 -18.52
N LEU A 16 -1.69 3.30 -17.40
CA LEU A 16 -1.73 4.73 -17.11
C LEU A 16 -0.54 5.50 -17.72
N VAL A 17 0.63 4.86 -17.81
CA VAL A 17 1.80 5.36 -18.57
C VAL A 17 1.56 5.32 -20.09
N ALA A 18 0.65 4.46 -20.57
CA ALA A 18 0.22 4.39 -21.96
C ALA A 18 -0.58 5.62 -22.44
N VAL A 19 -1.11 6.44 -21.52
CA VAL A 19 -1.68 7.76 -21.86
C VAL A 19 -0.59 8.74 -22.36
N CYS A 20 0.69 8.39 -22.20
CA CYS A 20 1.84 9.19 -22.63
C CYS A 20 2.79 8.46 -23.61
N GLY A 21 2.39 7.36 -24.27
CA GLY A 21 3.34 6.55 -25.06
C GLY A 21 3.88 7.23 -26.35
N PRO A 22 4.94 6.70 -27.01
CA PRO A 22 5.94 5.69 -26.57
C PRO A 22 7.41 6.06 -26.92
N VAL A 23 8.42 5.33 -26.45
CA VAL A 23 9.61 5.07 -27.30
C VAL A 23 10.10 3.62 -27.10
N PRO A 24 9.91 2.74 -28.09
CA PRO A 24 10.67 1.51 -28.25
C PRO A 24 11.98 1.85 -28.96
N GLY A 25 13.11 1.63 -28.28
CA GLY A 25 14.43 1.90 -28.82
C GLY A 25 15.33 2.49 -27.77
N ALA A 26 16.42 1.78 -27.51
CA ALA A 26 17.53 2.15 -26.64
C ALA A 26 17.83 3.65 -26.63
N HIS A 27 17.94 4.23 -25.44
CA HIS A 27 19.02 5.12 -24.99
C HIS A 27 18.65 5.67 -23.60
N PHE A 28 18.65 4.80 -22.60
CA PHE A 28 18.52 5.19 -21.18
C PHE A 28 19.63 6.17 -20.72
N ALA A 29 20.64 6.45 -21.54
CA ALA A 29 21.73 7.37 -21.25
C ALA A 29 21.42 8.87 -21.50
N ARG A 30 20.17 9.26 -21.82
CA ARG A 30 19.88 10.69 -22.12
C ARG A 30 18.50 11.24 -21.75
N ARG A 31 17.75 10.61 -20.82
CA ARG A 31 16.62 11.26 -20.12
C ARG A 31 17.09 11.74 -18.74
N THR A 32 16.81 12.99 -18.41
CA THR A 32 17.27 13.61 -17.15
C THR A 32 16.66 12.87 -15.95
N ILE A 33 17.47 12.60 -14.92
CA ILE A 33 17.01 12.04 -13.63
C ILE A 33 15.76 12.78 -13.12
N ARG A 34 15.69 14.10 -13.37
CA ARG A 34 14.54 14.96 -13.06
C ARG A 34 13.21 14.48 -13.67
N GLN A 35 13.19 13.97 -14.91
CA GLN A 35 11.96 13.48 -15.54
C GLN A 35 11.50 12.15 -14.94
N PHE A 36 12.45 11.26 -14.61
CA PHE A 36 12.14 10.02 -13.91
C PHE A 36 11.57 10.29 -12.52
N VAL A 37 12.25 11.14 -11.73
CA VAL A 37 11.84 11.51 -10.37
C VAL A 37 10.48 12.24 -10.39
N MET A 38 10.26 13.19 -11.31
CA MET A 38 8.97 13.86 -11.45
C MET A 38 7.86 12.89 -11.85
N GLY A 39 8.11 11.94 -12.75
CA GLY A 39 7.13 10.92 -13.12
C GLY A 39 6.74 10.03 -11.95
N THR A 40 7.73 9.52 -11.19
CA THR A 40 7.48 8.64 -10.04
C THR A 40 6.81 9.34 -8.86
N LEU A 41 6.92 10.68 -8.76
CA LEU A 41 6.26 11.46 -7.71
C LEU A 41 4.88 11.95 -8.12
N ILE A 42 4.72 12.46 -9.35
CA ILE A 42 3.47 13.04 -9.82
C ILE A 42 2.39 11.97 -10.01
N ILE A 43 2.73 10.80 -10.56
CA ILE A 43 1.76 9.73 -10.80
C ILE A 43 1.04 9.28 -9.52
N PRO A 44 1.74 8.83 -8.45
CA PRO A 44 1.06 8.40 -7.21
C PRO A 44 0.38 9.56 -6.48
N PHE A 45 0.94 10.77 -6.58
CA PHE A 45 0.35 11.96 -5.96
C PHE A 45 -1.00 12.32 -6.60
N THR A 46 -1.08 12.42 -7.93
CA THR A 46 -2.33 12.71 -8.63
C THR A 46 -3.36 11.60 -8.41
N PHE A 47 -2.95 10.33 -8.40
CA PHE A 47 -3.84 9.22 -8.07
C PHE A 47 -4.44 9.37 -6.66
N THR A 48 -3.62 9.68 -5.66
CA THR A 48 -4.06 9.87 -4.27
C THR A 48 -5.00 11.07 -4.15
N LEU A 49 -4.72 12.18 -4.85
CA LEU A 49 -5.60 13.35 -4.88
C LEU A 49 -6.95 13.04 -5.52
N LEU A 50 -6.97 12.34 -6.66
CA LEU A 50 -8.21 11.93 -7.32
C LEU A 50 -9.03 11.01 -6.42
N TRP A 51 -8.39 10.03 -5.78
CA TRP A 51 -9.04 9.13 -4.84
C TRP A 51 -9.65 9.88 -3.65
N LEU A 52 -8.86 10.71 -2.98
CA LEU A 52 -9.33 11.53 -1.85
C LEU A 52 -10.43 12.50 -2.26
N SER A 53 -10.34 13.09 -3.45
CA SER A 53 -11.36 14.01 -3.94
C SER A 53 -12.68 13.30 -4.22
N VAL A 54 -12.66 12.11 -4.82
CA VAL A 54 -13.90 11.35 -5.12
C VAL A 54 -14.53 10.82 -3.83
N PHE A 55 -13.78 10.01 -3.06
CA PHE A 55 -14.33 9.37 -1.86
C PHE A 55 -14.53 10.36 -0.70
N GLY A 56 -13.64 11.34 -0.56
CA GLY A 56 -13.78 12.38 0.46
C GLY A 56 -14.94 13.32 0.19
N ASN A 57 -15.17 13.72 -1.07
CA ASN A 57 -16.35 14.53 -1.41
C ASN A 57 -17.64 13.73 -1.20
N SER A 58 -17.68 12.43 -1.55
CA SER A 58 -18.85 11.59 -1.25
C SER A 58 -19.12 11.45 0.25
N ALA A 59 -18.09 11.24 1.07
CA ALA A 59 -18.25 11.16 2.51
C ALA A 59 -18.73 12.50 3.11
N LEU A 60 -18.14 13.62 2.67
CA LEU A 60 -18.57 14.95 3.11
C LEU A 60 -19.99 15.28 2.66
N TYR A 61 -20.37 14.87 1.45
CA TYR A 61 -21.72 15.05 0.94
C TYR A 61 -22.73 14.41 1.87
N GLU A 62 -22.51 13.17 2.31
CA GLU A 62 -23.45 12.50 3.23
C GLU A 62 -23.53 13.20 4.60
N ILE A 63 -22.38 13.59 5.16
CA ILE A 63 -22.33 14.28 6.46
C ILE A 63 -23.10 15.61 6.41
N ILE A 64 -22.94 16.37 5.33
CA ILE A 64 -23.62 17.66 5.14
C ILE A 64 -25.12 17.47 4.88
N HIS A 65 -25.55 16.35 4.29
CA HIS A 65 -26.97 16.03 4.07
C HIS A 65 -27.69 15.50 5.31
N GLY A 66 -27.00 15.39 6.45
CA GLY A 66 -27.61 15.17 7.76
C GLY A 66 -27.40 13.76 8.33
N ASP A 67 -26.55 12.92 7.74
CA ASP A 67 -26.19 11.63 8.34
C ASP A 67 -25.15 11.81 9.46
N ALA A 68 -25.64 12.29 10.61
CA ALA A 68 -24.83 12.44 11.82
C ALA A 68 -24.37 11.07 12.38
N ALA A 69 -25.07 9.97 12.05
CA ALA A 69 -24.69 8.64 12.48
C ALA A 69 -23.45 8.15 11.72
N PHE A 70 -23.38 8.36 10.41
CA PHE A 70 -22.18 8.12 9.62
C PHE A 70 -21.00 8.96 10.09
N ALA A 71 -21.21 10.24 10.42
CA ALA A 71 -20.15 11.11 10.94
C ALA A 71 -19.56 10.61 12.27
N GLN A 72 -20.41 10.16 13.20
CA GLN A 72 -19.97 9.63 14.49
C GLN A 72 -19.26 8.27 14.34
N GLU A 73 -19.78 7.37 13.51
CA GLU A 73 -19.13 6.07 13.24
C GLU A 73 -17.77 6.27 12.56
N ALA A 74 -17.66 7.20 11.59
CA ALA A 74 -16.39 7.48 10.93
C ALA A 74 -15.33 8.08 11.87
N MET A 75 -15.75 8.82 12.90
CA MET A 75 -14.84 9.34 13.93
C MET A 75 -14.45 8.30 14.98
N ALA A 76 -15.37 7.41 15.36
CA ALA A 76 -15.12 6.36 16.35
C ALA A 76 -14.33 5.18 15.78
N HIS A 77 -14.61 4.82 14.52
CA HIS A 77 -14.05 3.65 13.82
C HIS A 77 -13.61 4.03 12.39
N PRO A 78 -12.48 4.75 12.24
CA PRO A 78 -11.96 5.13 10.93
C PRO A 78 -11.72 3.92 10.01
N GLU A 79 -11.42 2.75 10.57
CA GLU A 79 -11.27 1.48 9.84
C GLU A 79 -12.54 0.99 9.16
N ARG A 80 -13.72 1.39 9.66
CA ARG A 80 -15.01 1.04 9.06
C ARG A 80 -15.53 2.13 8.14
N GLY A 81 -15.02 3.36 8.25
CA GLY A 81 -15.52 4.53 7.51
C GLY A 81 -15.67 4.31 6.01
N PHE A 82 -14.70 3.63 5.37
CA PHE A 82 -14.79 3.29 3.94
C PHE A 82 -15.96 2.34 3.64
N TYR A 83 -16.11 1.27 4.43
CA TYR A 83 -17.19 0.31 4.24
C TYR A 83 -18.56 0.94 4.56
N SER A 84 -18.64 1.80 5.57
CA SER A 84 -19.86 2.56 5.91
C SER A 84 -20.28 3.50 4.78
N LEU A 85 -19.32 4.11 4.06
CA LEU A 85 -19.61 4.93 2.88
C LEU A 85 -20.13 4.06 1.72
N LEU A 86 -19.54 2.87 1.52
CA LEU A 86 -20.00 1.93 0.50
C LEU A 86 -21.42 1.40 0.80
N ALA A 87 -21.83 1.34 2.06
CA ALA A 87 -23.15 0.85 2.49
C ALA A 87 -24.30 1.77 2.06
N GLN A 88 -24.02 3.05 1.79
CA GLN A 88 -25.01 4.00 1.29
C GLN A 88 -25.36 3.76 -0.18
N TYR A 89 -24.54 2.97 -0.90
CA TYR A 89 -24.81 2.62 -2.30
C TYR A 89 -25.52 1.26 -2.42
N PRO A 90 -26.53 1.13 -3.29
CA PRO A 90 -27.38 -0.07 -3.41
C PRO A 90 -26.64 -1.35 -3.87
N ALA A 91 -25.36 -1.24 -4.23
CA ALA A 91 -24.47 -2.36 -4.61
C ALA A 91 -23.45 -2.73 -3.52
N PHE A 92 -23.75 -2.43 -2.24
CA PHE A 92 -22.83 -2.62 -1.11
C PHE A 92 -22.12 -3.99 -1.08
N THR A 93 -22.88 -5.08 -1.17
CA THR A 93 -22.31 -6.44 -1.04
C THR A 93 -21.29 -6.75 -2.14
N PHE A 94 -21.54 -6.30 -3.37
CA PHE A 94 -20.61 -6.50 -4.49
C PHE A 94 -19.36 -5.65 -4.30
N SER A 95 -19.51 -4.34 -4.07
CA SER A 95 -18.39 -3.41 -3.91
C SER A 95 -17.53 -3.73 -2.69
N ALA A 96 -18.15 -4.12 -1.56
CA ALA A 96 -17.44 -4.52 -0.35
C ALA A 96 -16.63 -5.80 -0.58
N SER A 97 -17.19 -6.80 -1.27
CA SER A 97 -16.47 -8.05 -1.59
C SER A 97 -15.23 -7.80 -2.45
N VAL A 98 -15.36 -6.95 -3.48
CA VAL A 98 -14.25 -6.57 -4.36
C VAL A 98 -13.18 -5.79 -3.58
N ALA A 99 -13.59 -4.85 -2.73
CA ALA A 99 -12.67 -4.08 -1.90
C ALA A 99 -11.89 -4.97 -0.92
N THR A 100 -12.56 -5.93 -0.27
CA THR A 100 -11.91 -6.88 0.65
C THR A 100 -10.92 -7.78 -0.08
N ILE A 101 -11.29 -8.34 -1.24
CA ILE A 101 -10.38 -9.18 -2.05
C ILE A 101 -9.17 -8.37 -2.51
N THR A 102 -9.39 -7.15 -3.00
CA THR A 102 -8.32 -6.26 -3.47
C THR A 102 -7.37 -5.89 -2.33
N GLY A 103 -7.90 -5.55 -1.15
CA GLY A 103 -7.11 -5.26 0.05
C GLY A 103 -6.29 -6.47 0.50
N LEU A 104 -6.87 -7.67 0.46
CA LEU A 104 -6.16 -8.91 0.79
C LEU A 104 -5.00 -9.16 -0.18
N LEU A 105 -5.23 -8.99 -1.49
CA LEU A 105 -4.19 -9.16 -2.51
C LEU A 105 -3.04 -8.16 -2.34
N PHE A 106 -3.36 -6.88 -2.08
CA PHE A 106 -2.34 -5.87 -1.79
C PHE A 106 -1.55 -6.18 -0.51
N TYR A 107 -2.23 -6.68 0.53
CA TYR A 107 -1.57 -7.08 1.76
C TYR A 107 -0.58 -8.24 1.54
N VAL A 108 -0.99 -9.31 0.86
CA VAL A 108 -0.13 -10.47 0.56
C VAL A 108 1.07 -10.05 -0.28
N THR A 109 0.86 -9.21 -1.29
CA THR A 109 1.92 -8.69 -2.16
C THR A 109 2.93 -7.83 -1.39
N SER A 110 2.44 -6.96 -0.50
CA SER A 110 3.27 -6.11 0.35
C SER A 110 4.07 -6.94 1.36
N ALA A 111 3.44 -7.95 1.96
CA ALA A 111 4.08 -8.87 2.90
C ALA A 111 5.19 -9.71 2.23
N ASP A 112 4.96 -10.19 1.01
CA ASP A 112 5.96 -10.92 0.23
C ASP A 112 7.19 -10.05 -0.10
N SER A 113 6.94 -8.82 -0.56
CA SER A 113 8.00 -7.83 -0.81
C SER A 113 8.79 -7.47 0.46
N GLY A 114 8.11 -7.36 1.61
CA GLY A 114 8.73 -7.08 2.90
C GLY A 114 9.60 -8.23 3.41
N ALA A 115 9.11 -9.47 3.30
CA ALA A 115 9.85 -10.67 3.70
C ALA A 115 11.12 -10.86 2.85
N LEU A 116 11.08 -10.48 1.56
CA LEU A 116 12.25 -10.46 0.69
C LEU A 116 13.33 -9.49 1.19
N VAL A 117 12.97 -8.23 1.48
CA VAL A 117 13.91 -7.21 1.97
C VAL A 117 14.51 -7.62 3.31
N LEU A 118 13.70 -8.14 4.24
CA LEU A 118 14.16 -8.62 5.54
C LEU A 118 15.07 -9.85 5.42
N GLY A 119 14.76 -10.77 4.49
CA GLY A 119 15.60 -11.92 4.17
C GLY A 119 16.97 -11.52 3.61
N ASN A 120 17.02 -10.45 2.80
CA ASN A 120 18.26 -9.88 2.30
C ASN A 120 19.10 -9.22 3.42
N PHE A 121 18.48 -8.55 4.40
CA PHE A 121 19.23 -7.95 5.53
C PHE A 121 19.73 -8.97 6.57
N THR A 122 19.09 -10.13 6.68
CA THR A 122 19.41 -11.13 7.71
C THR A 122 20.26 -12.30 7.21
N SER A 123 20.55 -12.35 5.90
CA SER A 123 21.49 -13.33 5.32
C SER A 123 22.82 -12.68 4.92
N LYS A 124 23.94 -13.30 5.30
CA LYS A 124 25.24 -13.09 4.65
C LYS A 124 25.21 -13.84 3.32
N LEU A 125 24.98 -13.14 2.20
CA LEU A 125 25.06 -13.74 0.87
C LEU A 125 26.47 -14.34 0.64
N LYS A 126 26.52 -15.61 0.22
CA LYS A 126 27.74 -16.26 -0.28
C LYS A 126 27.92 -16.06 -1.79
N ASP A 127 26.86 -15.66 -2.51
CA ASP A 127 26.86 -15.45 -3.96
C ASP A 127 25.84 -14.38 -4.39
N ILE A 128 26.15 -13.67 -5.48
CA ILE A 128 25.45 -12.48 -6.01
C ILE A 128 24.19 -12.83 -6.83
N ASN A 129 23.94 -14.11 -7.11
CA ASN A 129 22.83 -14.59 -7.99
C ASN A 129 21.80 -15.50 -7.30
N SER A 130 21.88 -15.70 -5.99
CA SER A 130 20.96 -16.58 -5.28
C SER A 130 20.08 -15.79 -4.33
N ASP A 131 18.80 -15.74 -4.68
CA ASP A 131 17.71 -15.28 -3.82
C ASP A 131 17.79 -15.88 -2.41
N ALA A 132 17.44 -15.06 -1.40
CA ALA A 132 17.36 -15.50 -0.01
C ALA A 132 16.56 -16.81 0.13
N PRO A 133 17.04 -17.81 0.90
CA PRO A 133 16.43 -19.13 0.96
C PRO A 133 14.92 -19.06 1.24
N ASN A 134 14.11 -19.81 0.47
CA ASN A 134 12.64 -19.83 0.61
C ASN A 134 12.17 -20.09 2.05
N TRP A 135 12.93 -20.85 2.84
CA TRP A 135 12.64 -21.11 4.26
C TRP A 135 12.69 -19.85 5.13
N LEU A 136 13.62 -18.92 4.85
CA LEU A 136 13.77 -17.67 5.59
C LEU A 136 12.63 -16.70 5.25
N ARG A 137 12.17 -16.68 3.99
CA ARG A 137 10.99 -15.92 3.56
C ARG A 137 9.73 -16.40 4.28
N ILE A 138 9.50 -17.72 4.32
CA ILE A 138 8.35 -18.32 5.03
C ILE A 138 8.41 -18.03 6.54
N PHE A 139 9.59 -18.14 7.16
CA PHE A 139 9.76 -17.83 8.58
C PHE A 139 9.40 -16.36 8.88
N TRP A 140 9.89 -15.41 8.07
CA TRP A 140 9.57 -13.99 8.26
C TRP A 140 8.11 -13.65 7.95
N SER A 141 7.50 -14.25 6.91
CA SER A 141 6.06 -14.08 6.64
C SER A 141 5.19 -14.60 7.79
N VAL A 142 5.53 -15.75 8.38
CA VAL A 142 4.84 -16.29 9.57
C VAL A 142 5.08 -15.40 10.80
N ALA A 143 6.30 -14.91 11.00
CA ALA A 143 6.60 -13.99 12.10
C ALA A 143 5.81 -12.68 12.00
N ILE A 144 5.67 -12.10 10.81
CA ILE A 144 4.83 -10.90 10.56
C ILE A 144 3.36 -11.21 10.83
N GLY A 145 2.85 -12.37 10.40
CA GLY A 145 1.48 -12.80 10.68
C GLY A 145 1.21 -12.98 12.19
N LEU A 146 2.15 -13.59 12.91
CA LEU A 146 2.06 -13.81 14.35
C LEU A 146 2.15 -12.50 15.13
N LEU A 147 3.00 -11.57 14.69
CA LEU A 147 3.08 -10.22 15.24
C LEU A 147 1.78 -9.43 15.00
N THR A 148 1.19 -9.56 13.81
CA THR A 148 -0.11 -8.95 13.48
C THR A 148 -1.22 -9.49 14.40
N LEU A 149 -1.27 -10.80 14.63
CA LEU A 149 -2.20 -11.42 15.59
C LEU A 149 -1.99 -10.90 17.02
N GLY A 150 -0.74 -10.79 17.47
CA GLY A 150 -0.42 -10.25 18.80
C GLY A 150 -0.83 -8.79 18.97
N MET A 151 -0.66 -7.96 17.94
CA MET A 151 -1.12 -6.56 17.94
C MET A 151 -2.64 -6.44 17.94
N LEU A 152 -3.35 -7.34 17.24
CA LEU A 152 -4.81 -7.37 17.23
C LEU A 152 -5.38 -7.60 18.65
N MET A 153 -4.71 -8.43 19.47
CA MET A 153 -5.15 -8.74 20.84
C MET A 153 -4.87 -7.63 21.86
N THR A 154 -3.95 -6.71 21.58
CA THR A 154 -3.38 -5.79 22.59
C THR A 154 -3.97 -4.40 22.60
N ASN A 155 -4.79 -4.02 21.60
CA ASN A 155 -5.60 -2.80 21.43
C ASN A 155 -5.70 -2.37 19.94
N GLY A 156 -5.27 -3.22 19.00
CA GLY A 156 -5.51 -3.02 17.56
C GLY A 156 -4.81 -1.78 16.99
N ILE A 157 -5.56 -0.95 16.27
CA ILE A 157 -5.04 0.15 15.44
C ILE A 157 -4.26 1.19 16.25
N SER A 158 -4.71 1.52 17.46
CA SER A 158 -4.02 2.48 18.33
C SER A 158 -2.64 1.96 18.77
N ALA A 159 -2.52 0.65 19.02
CA ALA A 159 -1.22 0.03 19.33
C ALA A 159 -0.28 0.06 18.12
N LEU A 160 -0.80 -0.15 16.91
CA LEU A 160 -0.04 -0.09 15.67
C LEU A 160 0.46 1.34 15.38
N GLN A 161 -0.38 2.36 15.58
CA GLN A 161 0.01 3.77 15.41
C GLN A 161 1.14 4.15 16.38
N ASN A 162 0.99 3.84 17.66
CA ASN A 162 2.01 4.13 18.68
C ASN A 162 3.34 3.43 18.39
N THR A 163 3.29 2.16 17.98
CA THR A 163 4.49 1.40 17.63
C THR A 163 5.20 2.01 16.41
N THR A 164 4.43 2.43 15.40
CA THR A 164 4.98 3.07 14.20
C THR A 164 5.66 4.40 14.52
N VAL A 165 5.07 5.22 15.41
CA VAL A 165 5.68 6.49 15.84
C VAL A 165 7.00 6.24 16.58
N ILE A 166 7.02 5.28 17.51
CA ILE A 166 8.23 4.93 18.27
C ILE A 166 9.34 4.40 17.34
N MET A 167 8.99 3.58 16.35
CA MET A 167 9.94 3.04 15.38
C MET A 167 10.42 4.09 14.36
N GLY A 168 9.56 5.03 13.95
CA GLY A 168 9.91 6.07 12.98
C GLY A 168 10.84 7.16 13.53
N LEU A 169 10.81 7.39 14.84
CA LEU A 169 11.62 8.40 15.51
C LEU A 169 13.14 8.20 15.35
N PRO A 170 13.74 7.00 15.59
CA PRO A 170 15.17 6.78 15.36
C PRO A 170 15.57 6.83 13.87
N PHE A 171 14.73 6.39 12.94
CA PHE A 171 15.05 6.46 11.50
C PHE A 171 15.12 7.90 10.99
N SER A 172 14.28 8.80 11.53
CA SER A 172 14.34 10.23 11.18
C SER A 172 15.70 10.86 11.48
N PHE A 173 16.35 10.46 12.58
CA PHE A 173 17.69 10.94 12.93
C PHE A 173 18.76 10.42 11.97
N VAL A 174 18.65 9.17 11.51
CA VAL A 174 19.62 8.54 10.59
C VAL A 174 19.54 9.12 9.18
N ILE A 175 18.35 9.43 8.68
CA ILE A 175 18.17 10.02 7.34
C ILE A 175 18.57 11.51 7.33
N SER A 176 18.47 12.19 8.49
CA SER A 176 18.86 13.59 8.62
C SER A 176 20.38 13.80 8.75
N SER A 177 21.18 12.75 8.97
CA SER A 177 22.65 12.80 9.06
C SER A 177 23.31 12.37 7.76
#